data_AF-A0A517TNY4-F1
#
_entry.id   AF-A0A517TNY4-F1
#
_cell.length_a   1.000
_cell.length_b   1.000
_cell.length_c   1.000
_cell.angle_alpha   90.00
_cell.angle_beta   90.00
_cell.angle_gamma   90.00
#
_symmetry.space_group_name_H-M   'P 1'
#
loop_
_entity.id
_entity.type
_entity.pdbx_description
1 polymer ?
#
loop_
_entity_poly.entity_id
_entity_poly.type
_entity_poly.pdbx_seq_one_letter_code
_entity_poly.pdbx_strand_id
1 'polypeptide(L)' 'MKSCDLDTGAGRLRRGLKDVYRVWEEASEEWNDSASRAVFEEHLEPMAPVVKTALDAVGRMRQLLQQAQRDLEG' A
#
# COMPACT_ATOMS: atom_id res chain seq x y z
N MET A 1 -2.15 -25.87 4.49
CA MET A 1 -2.75 -24.55 4.77
C MET A 1 -2.98 -23.84 3.45
N LYS A 2 -4.16 -23.28 3.16
CA LYS A 2 -4.29 -22.36 2.01
C LYS A 2 -3.36 -21.19 2.31
N SER A 3 -2.26 -21.08 1.57
CA SER A 3 -1.29 -20.00 1.70
C SER A 3 -2.06 -18.69 1.63
N CYS A 4 -2.04 -17.91 2.71
CA CYS A 4 -2.58 -16.56 2.67
C CYS A 4 -1.74 -15.82 1.63
N ASP A 5 -2.32 -15.50 0.46
CA ASP A 5 -1.57 -14.85 -0.63
C ASP A 5 -1.36 -13.36 -0.31
N LEU A 6 -0.45 -13.15 0.63
CA LEU A 6 -0.03 -11.87 1.14
C LEU A 6 0.72 -11.06 0.07
N ASP A 7 1.41 -11.74 -0.85
CA ASP A 7 2.17 -11.10 -1.92
C ASP A 7 1.25 -10.47 -2.97
N THR A 8 0.18 -11.16 -3.37
CA THR A 8 -0.84 -10.58 -4.26
C THR A 8 -1.55 -9.39 -3.61
N GLY A 9 -1.91 -9.50 -2.32
CA GLY A 9 -2.52 -8.40 -1.57
C GLY A 9 -1.62 -7.16 -1.49
N ALA A 10 -0.34 -7.35 -1.14
CA ALA A 10 0.66 -6.30 -1.11
C ALA A 10 0.88 -5.66 -2.49
N GLY A 11 0.91 -6.47 -3.55
CA GLY A 11 1.05 -5.99 -4.92
C GLY A 11 -0.12 -5.11 -5.35
N ARG A 12 -1.37 -5.49 -5.01
CA ARG A 12 -2.56 -4.69 -5.30
C ARG A 12 -2.55 -3.35 -4.54
N LEU A 13 -2.13 -3.36 -3.27
CA LEU A 13 -2.06 -2.14 -2.46
C LEU A 13 -1.03 -1.15 -3.01
N ARG A 14 0.16 -1.61 -3.40
CA ARG A 14 1.18 -0.77 -4.06
C ARG A 14 0.67 -0.18 -5.37
N ARG A 15 0.00 -1.00 -6.18
CA ARG A 15 -0.54 -0.57 -7.47
C ARG A 15 -1.63 0.48 -7.28
N GLY A 16 -2.58 0.25 -6.38
CA GLY A 16 -3.64 1.21 -6.09
C GLY A 16 -3.10 2.57 -5.64
N LEU A 17 -2.12 2.59 -4.73
CA LEU A 17 -1.50 3.85 -4.32
C LEU A 17 -0.81 4.56 -5.50
N LYS A 18 -0.10 3.83 -6.36
CA LYS A 18 0.52 4.40 -7.55
C LYS A 18 -0.52 4.98 -8.51
N ASP A 19 -1.63 4.29 -8.72
CA ASP A 19 -2.71 4.73 -9.61
C ASP A 19 -3.38 6.01 -9.08
N VAL A 20 -3.59 6.12 -7.76
CA VAL A 20 -4.09 7.34 -7.11
C VAL A 20 -3.16 8.52 -7.38
N TYR A 21 -1.86 8.38 -7.15
CA TYR A 21 -0.91 9.46 -7.39
C TYR A 21 -0.79 9.85 -8.86
N ARG A 22 -0.87 8.88 -9.77
CA ARG A 22 -0.87 9.15 -11.21
C ARG A 22 -2.08 9.98 -11.63
N VAL A 23 -3.28 9.56 -11.21
CA VAL A 23 -4.51 10.31 -11.53
C VAL A 23 -4.52 11.68 -10.86
N TRP A 24 -3.94 11.79 -9.66
CA TRP A 24 -3.76 13.07 -8.99
C TRP A 24 -2.85 14.02 -9.77
N GLU A 25 -1.72 13.54 -10.27
CA GLU A 25 -0.78 14.32 -11.08
C GLU A 25 -1.49 14.84 -12.34
N GLU A 26 -2.19 13.97 -13.07
CA GLU A 26 -3.00 14.33 -14.25
C GLU A 26 -4.08 15.38 -13.89
N ALA A 27 -4.82 15.19 -12.80
CA ALA A 27 -5.87 16.12 -12.37
C ALA A 27 -5.32 17.48 -11.91
N SER A 28 -4.13 17.49 -11.30
CA SER A 28 -3.51 18.71 -10.76
C SER A 28 -3.02 19.67 -11.85
N GLU A 29 -2.88 19.21 -13.10
CA GLU A 29 -2.55 20.06 -14.24
C GLU A 29 -3.66 21.10 -14.51
N GLU A 30 -4.93 20.69 -14.36
CA GLU A 30 -6.09 21.54 -14.60
C GLU A 30 -6.75 22.03 -13.30
N TRP A 31 -6.61 21.27 -12.20
CA TRP A 31 -7.23 21.54 -10.90
C TRP A 31 -6.19 21.85 -9.82
N ASN A 32 -5.77 23.12 -9.72
CA ASN A 32 -4.73 23.60 -8.81
C ASN A 32 -5.19 24.77 -7.91
N ASP A 33 -6.45 24.72 -7.47
CA ASP A 33 -7.03 25.71 -6.58
C ASP A 33 -6.87 25.33 -5.10
N SER A 34 -7.47 26.11 -4.20
CA SER A 34 -7.43 25.81 -2.77
C SER A 34 -8.18 24.52 -2.39
N ALA A 35 -9.18 24.11 -3.16
CA ALA A 35 -9.93 22.89 -2.89
C ALA A 35 -9.09 21.66 -3.24
N SER A 36 -8.35 21.70 -4.35
CA SER A 36 -7.45 20.59 -4.72
C SER A 36 -6.33 20.43 -3.68
N ARG A 37 -5.74 21.53 -3.21
CA ARG A 37 -4.74 21.49 -2.13
C ARG A 37 -5.28 20.84 -0.85
N ALA A 38 -6.49 21.21 -0.42
CA ALA A 38 -7.12 20.59 0.75
C ALA A 38 -7.33 19.08 0.55
N VAL A 39 -7.76 18.64 -0.63
CA VAL A 39 -7.91 17.21 -0.94
C VAL A 39 -6.57 16.48 -0.87
N PHE A 40 -5.50 17.08 -1.38
CA PHE A 40 -4.17 16.47 -1.30
C PHE A 40 -3.71 16.31 0.16
N GLU A 41 -3.74 17.40 0.92
CA GLU A 41 -3.24 17.45 2.30
C GLU A 41 -4.08 16.57 3.25
N GLU A 42 -5.40 16.61 3.12
CA GLU A 42 -6.30 15.89 4.03
C GLU A 42 -6.46 14.40 3.70
N HIS A 43 -6.26 14.02 2.43
CA HIS A 43 -6.57 12.66 1.97
C HIS A 43 -5.42 11.93 1.29
N LEU A 44 -4.70 12.54 0.35
CA LEU A 44 -3.68 11.82 -0.43
C LEU A 44 -2.33 11.75 0.27
N GLU A 45 -1.89 12.82 0.92
CA GLU A 45 -0.63 12.87 1.65
C GLU A 45 -0.58 11.83 2.79
N PRO A 46 -1.64 11.64 3.61
CA PRO A 46 -1.64 10.66 4.68
C PRO A 46 -1.64 9.19 4.19
N MET A 47 -1.99 8.91 2.93
CA MET A 47 -2.11 7.53 2.42
C MET A 47 -0.75 6.83 2.29
N ALA A 48 0.29 7.54 1.86
CA ALA A 48 1.62 6.96 1.67
C ALA A 48 2.19 6.29 2.94
N PRO A 49 2.25 6.96 4.12
CA PRO A 49 2.75 6.33 5.33
C PRO A 49 1.86 5.15 5.77
N VAL A 50 0.54 5.25 5.64
CA VAL A 50 -0.40 4.16 6.01
C VAL A 50 -0.17 2.91 5.16
N VAL A 51 -0.07 3.07 3.85
CA VAL A 51 0.20 1.96 2.92
C VAL A 51 1.57 1.35 3.19
N LYS A 52 2.59 2.17 3.46
CA LYS A 52 3.92 1.70 3.83
C LYS A 52 3.86 0.83 5.09
N THR A 53 3.23 1.33 6.16
CA THR A 53 3.07 0.57 7.42
C THR A 53 2.35 -0.76 7.20
N ALA A 54 1.31 -0.78 6.37
CA ALA A 54 0.61 -2.01 6.02
C ALA A 54 1.51 -3.01 5.29
N LEU A 55 2.28 -2.55 4.28
CA LEU A 55 3.21 -3.39 3.53
C LEU A 55 4.33 -3.95 4.40
N ASP A 56 4.85 -3.15 5.34
CA ASP A 56 5.87 -3.58 6.29
C ASP A 56 5.30 -4.67 7.23
N ALA A 57 4.06 -4.52 7.69
CA ALA A 57 3.38 -5.54 8.49
C ALA A 57 3.18 -6.84 7.70
N VAL A 58 2.77 -6.75 6.43
CA VAL A 58 2.66 -7.90 5.54
C VAL A 58 4.01 -8.61 5.37
N GLY A 59 5.09 -7.85 5.19
CA GLY A 59 6.45 -8.40 5.09
C GLY A 59 6.84 -9.20 6.34
N ARG A 60 6.56 -8.66 7.54
CA ARG A 60 6.82 -9.35 8.82
C ARG A 60 5.98 -10.63 8.96
N MET A 61 4.69 -10.58 8.61
CA MET A 61 3.83 -11.76 8.64
C MET A 61 4.36 -12.87 7.73
N ARG A 62 4.83 -12.52 6.54
CA ARG A 62 5.43 -13.48 5.60
C ARG A 62 6.65 -14.17 6.19
N GLN A 63 7.55 -13.41 6.82
CA GLN A 63 8.74 -13.94 7.47
C GLN A 63 8.38 -14.94 8.58
N LEU A 64 7.41 -14.59 9.44
CA LEU A 64 6.95 -15.46 10.51
C LEU A 64 6.35 -16.77 9.99
N LEU A 65 5.50 -16.71 8.95
CA LEU A 65 4.91 -17.89 8.34
C LEU A 65 5.97 -18.80 7.68
N GLN A 66 6.97 -18.21 7.01
CA GLN A 66 8.09 -18.95 6.42
C GLN A 66 9.00 -19.59 7.47
N GLN A 67 9.15 -18.98 8.65
CA GLN A 67 9.87 -19.59 9.77
C GLN A 67 9.07 -20.77 10.33
N ALA A 68 7.80 -20.56 10.66
CA ALA A 68 6.94 -21.61 11.20
C ALA A 68 6.81 -22.82 10.27
N GLN A 69 6.75 -22.61 8.95
CA GLN A 69 6.75 -23.70 7.98
C GLN A 69 8.03 -24.53 8.05
N ARG A 70 9.21 -23.87 8.10
CA ARG A 70 10.50 -24.56 8.21
C ARG A 70 10.63 -25.35 9.51
N ASP A 71 10.12 -24.80 10.61
CA ASP A 71 10.16 -25.46 11.92
C ASP A 71 9.26 -26.71 11.99
N LEU A 72 8.24 -26.80 11.13
CA LEU A 72 7.33 -27.95 11.03
C LEU A 72 7.79 -29.02 10.02
N GLU A 73 8.63 -28.63 9.05
CA GLU A 73 9.17 -29.52 8.02
C GLU A 73 10.51 -30.18 8.44
N GLY A 74 11.16 -29.68 9.50
CA GLY A 74 12.35 -30.25 10.11
C GLY A 74 12.04 -31.24 11.22
#